data_AF-A0A7R9J0Q4-F1
#
_entry.id   AF-A0A7R9J0Q4-F1
#
_cell.length_a   1.000
_cell.length_b   1.000
_cell.length_c   1.000
_cell.angle_alpha   90.00
_cell.angle_beta   90.00
_cell.angle_gamma   90.00
#
_symmetry.space_group_name_H-M   'P 1'
#
loop_
_entity.id
_entity.type
_entity.pdbx_description
1 polymer ?
#
loop_
_entity_poly.entity_id
_entity_poly.type
_entity_poly.pdbx_seq_one_letter_code
_entity_poly.pdbx_strand_id
1 'polypeptide(L)'
;MVCTLGDSQASGMNEEDLLRRATEERDNIVSRYARGREEGAPIDPWEDPGFEIYHATDRYGFIHDNRLPQKADPHELRLRQVEMEREKKWLKMLKAWGQMSTTEKLRRRIYKGIPNSLRGQAWSQLLNIKTVKEAQEGK
;
A
#
# COMPACT_ATOMS: atom_id res chain seq x y z
N MET A 1 -57.86 -5.82 -40.10
CA MET A 1 -57.90 -6.28 -38.70
C MET A 1 -56.89 -7.39 -38.57
N VAL A 2 -55.86 -7.39 -37.74
CA VAL A 2 -55.38 -6.46 -36.71
C VAL A 2 -53.87 -6.73 -36.63
N CYS A 3 -53.04 -5.68 -36.59
CA CYS A 3 -51.65 -5.83 -36.19
C CYS A 3 -51.62 -6.12 -34.68
N THR A 4 -50.86 -7.11 -34.23
CA THR A 4 -50.35 -7.12 -32.84
C THR A 4 -48.86 -7.39 -32.88
N LEU A 5 -48.12 -6.28 -32.88
CA LEU A 5 -46.72 -6.18 -32.50
C LEU A 5 -46.58 -6.74 -31.08
N GLY A 6 -45.83 -7.84 -30.95
CA GLY A 6 -45.33 -8.30 -29.66
C GLY A 6 -44.07 -7.52 -29.32
N ASP A 7 -44.22 -6.29 -28.82
CA ASP A 7 -43.15 -5.59 -28.14
C ASP A 7 -42.97 -6.21 -26.75
N SER A 8 -42.13 -7.25 -26.69
CA SER A 8 -41.66 -7.82 -25.43
C SER A 8 -40.60 -6.87 -24.86
N GLN A 9 -41.06 -5.86 -24.12
CA GLN A 9 -40.19 -4.94 -23.39
C GLN A 9 -39.29 -5.72 -22.42
N ALA A 10 -37.98 -5.49 -22.54
CA ALA A 10 -37.03 -5.82 -21.51
C ALA A 10 -37.41 -5.04 -20.24
N SER A 11 -37.99 -5.74 -19.25
CA SER A 11 -38.37 -5.16 -17.96
C SER A 11 -37.11 -4.80 -17.17
N GLY A 12 -36.63 -3.57 -17.34
CA GLY A 12 -35.76 -2.94 -16.35
C GLY A 12 -36.50 -2.93 -15.00
N MET A 13 -35.81 -3.32 -13.92
CA MET A 13 -36.37 -3.32 -12.57
C MET A 13 -37.01 -1.96 -12.26
N ASN A 14 -38.23 -1.98 -11.74
CA ASN A 14 -39.00 -0.80 -11.36
C ASN A 14 -38.23 0.02 -10.30
N GLU A 15 -38.29 1.35 -10.39
CA GLU A 15 -37.56 2.28 -9.51
C GLU A 15 -37.93 2.07 -8.03
N GLU A 16 -39.21 1.79 -7.76
CA GLU A 16 -39.70 1.44 -6.43
C GLU A 16 -39.10 0.14 -5.89
N ASP A 17 -38.88 -0.86 -6.75
CA ASP A 17 -38.26 -2.13 -6.35
C ASP A 17 -36.77 -1.93 -6.01
N LEU A 18 -36.09 -1.03 -6.71
CA LEU A 18 -34.70 -0.66 -6.41
C LEU A 18 -34.61 0.08 -5.06
N LEU A 19 -35.52 1.03 -4.80
CA LEU A 19 -35.60 1.75 -3.53
C LEU A 19 -35.90 0.82 -2.34
N ARG A 20 -36.80 -0.16 -2.53
CA ARG A 20 -37.10 -1.15 -1.50
C ARG A 20 -35.86 -2.00 -1.16
N ARG A 21 -35.16 -2.53 -2.18
CA ARG A 21 -33.92 -3.30 -1.97
C ARG A 21 -32.83 -2.48 -1.29
N ALA A 22 -32.66 -1.22 -1.70
CA ALA A 22 -31.67 -0.33 -1.08
C ALA A 22 -31.97 -0.05 0.40
N THR A 23 -33.26 0.05 0.76
CA THR A 23 -33.69 0.23 2.16
C THR A 23 -33.46 -1.04 2.96
N GLU A 24 -33.81 -2.21 2.43
CA GLU A 24 -33.54 -3.50 3.04
C GLU A 24 -32.02 -3.75 3.23
N GLU A 25 -31.19 -3.42 2.24
CA GLU A 25 -29.74 -3.50 2.33
C GLU A 25 -29.20 -2.56 3.42
N ARG A 26 -29.69 -1.32 3.47
CA ARG A 26 -29.29 -0.36 4.51
C ARG A 26 -29.67 -0.84 5.90
N ASP A 27 -30.88 -1.34 6.08
CA ASP A 27 -31.36 -1.86 7.37
C ASP A 27 -30.56 -3.08 7.80
N ASN A 28 -30.20 -3.96 6.86
CA ASN A 28 -29.31 -5.10 7.10
C ASN A 28 -27.90 -4.65 7.54
N ILE A 29 -27.33 -3.64 6.88
CA ILE A 29 -26.03 -3.07 7.25
C ILE A 29 -26.10 -2.49 8.68
N VAL A 30 -27.12 -1.68 8.97
CA VAL A 30 -27.31 -1.08 10.31
C VAL A 30 -27.48 -2.17 11.38
N SER A 31 -28.25 -3.22 11.09
CA SER A 31 -28.44 -4.35 12.01
C SER A 31 -27.13 -5.10 12.28
N ARG A 32 -26.28 -5.30 11.26
CA ARG A 32 -24.93 -5.88 11.42
C ARG A 32 -24.06 -5.03 12.36
N TYR A 33 -24.01 -3.72 12.16
CA TYR A 33 -23.25 -2.82 13.04
C TYR A 33 -23.80 -2.78 14.47
N ALA A 34 -25.13 -2.82 14.64
CA ALA A 34 -25.77 -2.80 15.96
C ALA A 34 -25.46 -4.07 16.79
N ARG A 35 -25.31 -5.23 16.12
CA ARG A 35 -25.01 -6.52 16.76
C ARG A 35 -23.51 -6.70 17.09
N GLY A 36 -22.61 -6.02 16.36
CA GLY A 36 -21.17 -6.14 16.59
C GLY A 36 -20.60 -7.54 16.27
N ARG A 37 -19.43 -7.86 16.83
CA ARG A 37 -18.77 -9.18 16.67
C ARG A 37 -19.19 -10.18 17.75
N GLU A 38 -20.50 -10.32 17.97
CA GLU A 38 -21.04 -11.35 18.84
C GLU A 38 -20.91 -12.75 18.20
N GLU A 39 -20.89 -13.79 19.03
CA GLU A 39 -20.70 -15.19 18.60
C GLU A 39 -21.85 -15.61 17.65
N GLY A 40 -21.52 -15.91 16.39
CA GLY A 40 -22.49 -16.28 15.35
C GLY A 40 -22.93 -15.15 14.40
N ALA A 41 -22.37 -13.93 14.51
CA ALA A 41 -22.57 -12.89 13.51
C ALA A 41 -21.99 -13.30 12.14
N PRO A 42 -22.69 -13.06 11.01
CA PRO A 42 -22.13 -13.29 9.68
C PRO A 42 -21.04 -12.25 9.40
N ILE A 43 -19.78 -12.68 9.52
CA ILE A 43 -18.60 -11.87 9.21
C ILE A 43 -18.11 -12.28 7.84
N ASP A 44 -18.01 -11.31 6.93
CA ASP A 44 -17.47 -11.56 5.60
C ASP A 44 -15.96 -11.85 5.71
N PRO A 45 -15.39 -12.76 4.89
CA PRO A 45 -13.98 -13.16 5.02
C PRO A 45 -12.96 -12.01 4.98
N TRP A 46 -13.27 -10.91 4.29
CA TRP A 46 -12.42 -9.72 4.21
C TRP A 46 -12.49 -8.82 5.46
N GLU A 47 -13.51 -8.98 6.31
CA GLU A 47 -13.65 -8.28 7.60
C GLU A 47 -12.86 -8.98 8.72
N ASP A 48 -12.38 -10.20 8.47
CA ASP A 48 -11.53 -10.96 9.38
C ASP A 48 -10.05 -10.53 9.24
N PRO A 49 -9.39 -10.09 10.33
CA PRO A 49 -7.95 -9.90 10.35
C PRO A 49 -7.15 -11.14 9.92
N GLY A 50 -7.72 -12.34 10.04
CA GLY A 50 -7.18 -13.62 9.62
C GLY A 50 -7.16 -13.85 8.11
N PHE A 51 -7.74 -12.97 7.29
CA PHE A 51 -7.82 -13.16 5.85
C PHE A 51 -6.43 -13.27 5.21
N GLU A 52 -6.20 -14.32 4.41
CA GLU A 52 -4.88 -14.68 3.89
C GLU A 52 -4.26 -13.59 2.99
N ILE A 53 -5.09 -12.83 2.26
CA ILE A 53 -4.63 -11.73 1.42
C ILE A 53 -3.85 -10.68 2.24
N TYR A 54 -4.24 -10.44 3.50
CA TYR A 54 -3.55 -9.49 4.38
C TYR A 54 -2.19 -10.00 4.88
N HIS A 55 -1.93 -11.30 4.74
CA HIS A 55 -0.69 -11.93 5.18
C HIS A 55 0.25 -12.29 4.02
N ALA A 56 -0.21 -12.13 2.78
CA ALA A 56 0.57 -12.32 1.58
C ALA A 56 1.31 -11.05 1.11
N THR A 57 1.00 -9.88 1.68
CA THR A 57 1.60 -8.60 1.27
C THR A 57 2.86 -8.27 2.08
N ASP A 58 3.97 -8.01 1.39
CA ASP A 58 5.22 -7.56 2.01
C ASP A 58 5.16 -6.06 2.40
N ARG A 59 6.14 -5.60 3.17
CA ARG A 59 6.34 -4.21 3.60
C ARG A 59 6.35 -3.21 2.46
N TYR A 60 6.79 -3.61 1.27
CA TYR A 60 6.79 -2.75 0.08
C TYR A 60 5.48 -2.77 -0.71
N GLY A 61 4.49 -3.57 -0.29
CA GLY A 61 3.20 -3.71 -0.94
C GLY A 61 3.16 -4.74 -2.07
N PHE A 62 4.21 -5.56 -2.25
CA PHE A 62 4.18 -6.67 -3.19
C PHE A 62 3.38 -7.85 -2.60
N ILE A 63 2.54 -8.45 -3.44
CA ILE A 63 1.74 -9.64 -3.07
C ILE A 63 2.56 -10.89 -3.41
N HIS A 64 2.67 -11.81 -2.47
CA HIS A 64 3.36 -13.10 -2.62
C HIS A 64 2.36 -14.25 -2.77
N ASP A 65 2.76 -15.32 -3.46
CA ASP A 65 1.93 -16.52 -3.62
C ASP A 65 1.72 -17.27 -2.29
N ASN A 66 2.68 -17.15 -1.36
CA ASN A 66 2.65 -17.81 -0.06
C ASN A 66 2.55 -16.78 1.06
N ARG A 67 1.92 -17.20 2.17
CA ARG A 67 1.83 -16.42 3.40
C ARG A 67 3.22 -16.06 3.92
N LEU A 68 3.44 -14.78 4.21
CA LEU A 68 4.69 -14.31 4.79
C LEU A 68 4.78 -14.71 6.27
N PRO A 69 6.00 -14.96 6.78
CA PRO A 69 6.19 -15.29 8.19
C PRO A 69 5.72 -14.14 9.09
N GLN A 70 4.83 -14.44 10.03
CA GLN A 70 4.24 -13.45 10.93
C GLN A 70 5.27 -12.87 11.93
N LYS A 71 6.34 -13.61 12.20
CA LYS A 71 7.45 -13.16 13.04
C LYS A 71 8.67 -12.97 12.15
N ALA A 72 9.30 -11.79 12.29
CA ALA A 72 10.55 -11.50 11.61
C ALA A 72 11.63 -12.48 12.09
N ASP A 73 12.37 -13.04 11.14
CA ASP A 73 13.48 -13.94 11.43
C ASP A 73 14.57 -13.21 12.26
N PRO A 74 15.27 -13.88 13.20
CA PRO A 74 16.35 -13.24 13.95
C PRO A 74 17.42 -12.58 13.06
N HIS A 75 17.66 -13.12 11.85
CA HIS A 75 18.52 -12.48 10.87
C HIS A 75 17.95 -11.15 10.36
N GLU A 76 16.65 -11.08 10.05
CA GLU A 76 15.99 -9.85 9.61
C GLU A 76 16.00 -8.77 10.69
N LEU A 77 15.78 -9.15 11.95
CA LEU A 77 15.88 -8.24 13.09
C LEU A 77 17.29 -7.66 13.21
N ARG A 78 18.32 -8.50 13.05
CA ARG A 78 19.72 -8.07 13.02
C ARG A 78 19.99 -7.12 11.85
N LEU A 79 19.49 -7.41 10.66
CA LEU A 79 19.61 -6.53 9.50
C LEU A 79 18.95 -5.17 9.74
N ARG A 80 17.76 -5.15 10.35
CA ARG A 80 17.05 -3.92 10.73
C ARG A 80 17.86 -3.08 11.72
N GLN A 81 18.48 -3.72 12.71
CA GLN A 81 19.36 -3.03 13.66
C GLN A 81 20.57 -2.41 12.96
N VAL A 82 21.23 -3.17 12.08
CA VAL A 82 22.36 -2.68 11.27
C VAL A 82 21.92 -1.52 10.36
N GLU A 83 20.70 -1.57 9.83
CA GLU A 83 20.13 -0.49 9.02
C GLU A 83 19.97 0.80 9.85
N MET A 84 19.44 0.72 11.07
CA MET A 84 19.31 1.89 11.96
C MET A 84 20.67 2.53 12.31
N GLU A 85 21.70 1.71 12.51
CA GLU A 85 23.06 2.23 12.74
C GLU A 85 23.64 2.93 11.51
N ARG A 86 23.32 2.42 10.31
CA ARG A 86 23.73 3.04 9.05
C ARG A 86 22.97 4.34 8.82
N GLU A 87 21.68 4.37 9.10
CA GLU A 87 20.82 5.55 8.96
C GLU A 87 21.38 6.78 9.66
N LYS A 88 21.80 6.64 10.92
CA LYS A 88 22.45 7.73 11.68
C LYS A 88 23.68 8.28 10.97
N LYS A 89 24.50 7.41 10.37
CA LYS A 89 25.72 7.81 9.65
C LYS A 89 25.36 8.47 8.31
N TRP A 90 24.36 7.94 7.61
CA TRP A 90 23.85 8.50 6.36
C TRP A 90 23.21 9.88 6.55
N LEU A 91 22.46 10.11 7.63
CA LEU A 91 21.93 11.43 7.99
C LEU A 91 23.05 12.48 8.13
N LYS A 92 24.16 12.13 8.78
CA LYS A 92 25.32 13.04 8.89
C LYS A 92 25.92 13.35 7.52
N MET A 93 26.02 12.36 6.64
CA MET A 93 26.55 12.53 5.29
C MET A 93 25.63 13.35 4.38
N LEU A 94 24.31 13.15 4.48
CA LEU A 94 23.34 13.93 3.73
C LEU A 94 23.33 15.41 4.15
N LYS A 95 23.55 15.70 5.44
CA LYS A 95 23.71 17.08 5.93
C LYS A 95 25.00 17.75 5.43
N ALA A 96 26.07 16.99 5.33
CA ALA A 96 27.39 17.43 4.87
C ALA A 96 27.64 17.05 3.40
N TRP A 97 26.60 17.05 2.57
CA TRP A 97 26.70 16.66 1.17
C TRP A 97 27.65 17.59 0.40
N GLY A 98 28.47 17.03 -0.49
CA GLY A 98 29.46 17.79 -1.27
C GLY A 98 30.79 18.09 -0.54
N GLN A 99 30.89 17.86 0.77
CA GLN A 99 32.18 17.98 1.46
C GLN A 99 33.13 16.85 1.05
N MET A 100 34.43 17.15 0.91
CA MET A 100 35.47 16.16 0.56
C MET A 100 35.45 14.92 1.45
N SER A 101 35.27 15.12 2.77
CA SER A 101 35.21 14.03 3.74
C SER A 101 33.99 13.12 3.56
N THR A 102 32.89 13.66 3.01
CA THR A 102 31.68 12.92 2.68
C THR A 102 31.86 12.15 1.38
N THR A 103 32.42 12.78 0.34
CA THR A 103 32.65 12.16 -0.98
C THR A 103 33.49 10.90 -0.90
N GLU A 104 34.58 10.92 -0.11
CA GLU A 104 35.44 9.76 0.08
C GLU A 104 34.70 8.59 0.79
N LYS A 105 33.86 8.92 1.78
CA LYS A 105 33.07 7.93 2.54
C LYS A 105 31.87 7.41 1.73
N LEU A 106 31.32 8.23 0.84
CA LEU A 106 30.11 7.97 0.06
C LEU A 106 30.27 6.72 -0.80
N ARG A 107 31.32 6.67 -1.62
CA ARG A 107 31.58 5.52 -2.50
C ARG A 107 31.62 4.20 -1.73
N ARG A 108 32.37 4.13 -0.62
CA ARG A 108 32.48 2.91 0.20
C ARG A 108 31.15 2.52 0.87
N ARG A 109 30.31 3.49 1.22
CA ARG A 109 29.05 3.25 1.93
C ARG A 109 27.90 2.90 0.99
N ILE A 110 27.92 3.37 -0.24
CA ILE A 110 26.98 2.94 -1.28
C ILE A 110 27.09 1.44 -1.51
N TYR A 111 28.30 0.89 -1.62
CA TYR A 111 28.51 -0.56 -1.75
C TYR A 111 28.01 -1.38 -0.55
N LYS A 112 27.97 -0.79 0.64
CA LYS A 112 27.36 -1.46 1.82
C LYS A 112 25.84 -1.44 1.76
N GLY A 113 25.25 -0.48 1.06
CA GLY A 113 23.82 -0.28 0.92
C GLY A 113 23.32 1.03 1.55
N ILE A 114 22.31 1.60 0.91
CA ILE A 114 21.60 2.80 1.34
C ILE A 114 20.40 2.37 2.21
N PRO A 115 20.25 2.91 3.43
CA PRO A 115 19.09 2.67 4.31
C PRO A 115 17.78 2.94 3.57
N ASN A 116 16.76 2.14 3.83
CA ASN A 116 15.50 2.18 3.09
C ASN A 116 14.81 3.55 3.24
N SER A 117 14.78 4.09 4.45
CA SER A 117 14.18 5.40 4.77
C SER A 117 14.82 6.58 4.02
N LEU A 118 16.13 6.49 3.74
CA LEU A 118 16.91 7.56 3.11
C LEU A 118 17.12 7.37 1.61
N ARG A 119 16.64 6.26 1.05
CA ARG A 119 16.94 5.87 -0.34
C ARG A 119 16.49 6.93 -1.34
N GLY A 120 15.26 7.44 -1.20
CA GLY A 120 14.73 8.48 -2.10
C GLY A 120 15.58 9.76 -2.09
N GLN A 121 15.96 10.24 -0.91
CA GLN A 121 16.80 11.45 -0.78
C GLN A 121 18.21 11.21 -1.32
N ALA A 122 18.83 10.09 -0.98
CA ALA A 122 20.18 9.77 -1.41
C ALA A 122 20.27 9.59 -2.93
N TRP A 123 19.32 8.89 -3.55
CA TRP A 123 19.27 8.71 -5.01
C TRP A 123 19.05 10.04 -5.73
N SER A 124 18.17 10.89 -5.19
CA SER A 124 17.92 12.23 -5.75
C SER A 124 19.19 13.08 -5.80
N GLN A 125 20.02 13.00 -4.76
CA GLN A 125 21.29 13.70 -4.70
C GLN A 125 22.37 13.06 -5.59
N LEU A 126 22.44 11.73 -5.65
CA LEU A 126 23.42 11.02 -6.50
C LEU A 126 23.21 11.25 -7.99
N LEU A 127 21.94 11.32 -8.42
CA LEU A 127 21.56 11.51 -9.81
C LEU A 127 21.39 13.00 -10.17
N ASN A 128 21.68 13.92 -9.24
CA ASN A 128 21.48 15.36 -9.40
C ASN A 128 20.10 15.72 -9.95
N ILE A 129 19.05 15.04 -9.48
CA ILE A 129 17.68 15.17 -10.02
C ILE A 129 17.20 16.62 -10.00
N LYS A 130 17.56 17.38 -8.95
CA LYS A 130 17.20 18.80 -8.84
C LYS A 130 17.77 19.62 -10.00
N THR A 131 19.07 19.46 -10.27
CA THR A 131 19.76 20.14 -11.36
C THR A 131 19.20 19.75 -12.72
N VAL A 132 18.92 18.46 -12.94
CA VAL A 132 18.30 17.98 -14.18
C VAL A 132 16.90 18.58 -14.37
N LYS A 133 16.10 18.61 -13.30
CA LYS A 133 14.75 19.17 -13.32
C LYS A 133 14.76 20.66 -13.63
N GLU A 134 15.64 21.43 -13.00
CA GLU A 134 15.85 22.86 -13.28
C GLU A 134 16.29 23.10 -14.73
N ALA A 135 17.19 22.26 -15.26
CA ALA A 135 17.66 22.37 -16.64
C ALA A 135 16.60 22.00 -17.70
N GLN A 136 15.54 21.29 -17.31
CA GLN A 136 14.47 20.83 -18.19
C GLN A 136 13.13 21.53 -17.93
N GLU A 137 13.10 22.55 -17.08
CA GLU A 137 11.88 23.28 -16.77
C GLU A 137 11.37 24.02 -18.02
N GLY A 138 10.16 23.65 -18.48
CA GLY A 138 9.50 24.28 -19.63
C GLY A 138 9.81 23.70 -21.01
N LYS A 139 10.39 22.49 -21.10
CA LYS A 139 10.39 21.67 -22.32
C LYS A 139 9.26 20.65 -22.33
#